data_AF-A0A9D7AGH1-F1
#
_entry.id   AF-A0A9D7AGH1-F1
#
_cell.length_a   1.000
_cell.length_b   1.000
_cell.length_c   1.000
_cell.angle_alpha   90.00
_cell.angle_beta   90.00
_cell.angle_gamma   90.00
#
_symmetry.space_group_name_H-M   'P 1'
#
loop_
_entity.id
_entity.type
_entity.pdbx_description
1 polymer ?
#
loop_
_entity_poly.entity_id
_entity_poly.type
_entity_poly.pdbx_seq_one_letter_code
_entity_poly.pdbx_strand_id
1 'polypeptide(L)' 'MTDIFALHDILLKIEALAAAASFLTATQDERDTQLALLGHIEDAARKAVKTEKSEVHHG' A
#
# COMPACT_ATOMS: atom_id res chain seq x y z
N MET A 1 -2.17 1.67 21.62
CA MET A 1 -0.80 1.94 21.17
C MET A 1 -0.67 1.20 19.85
N THR A 2 -1.15 1.83 18.77
CA THR A 2 -1.12 1.21 17.44
C THR A 2 0.33 1.10 17.05
N ASP A 3 0.76 -0.15 16.89
CA ASP A 3 2.14 -0.57 16.97
C ASP A 3 2.89 0.02 15.77
N ILE A 4 3.74 1.03 16.00
CA ILE A 4 4.48 1.72 14.92
C ILE A 4 5.27 0.71 14.08
N PHE A 5 5.63 -0.43 14.68
CA PHE A 5 6.25 -1.58 14.02
C PHE A 5 5.30 -2.30 13.06
N ALA A 6 4.00 -2.41 13.38
CA ALA A 6 2.99 -2.96 12.47
C ALA A 6 2.72 -2.03 11.28
N LEU A 7 2.70 -0.71 11.50
CA LEU A 7 2.59 0.24 10.38
C LEU A 7 3.83 0.15 9.47
N HIS A 8 5.02 0.09 10.06
CA HIS A 8 6.27 -0.04 9.31
C HIS A 8 6.34 -1.35 8.50
N ASP A 9 5.90 -2.48 9.08
CA ASP A 9 5.82 -3.77 8.39
C ASP A 9 4.81 -3.74 7.21
N ILE A 10 3.67 -3.07 7.39
CA ILE A 10 2.69 -2.88 6.30
C ILE A 10 3.28 -2.03 5.17
N LEU A 11 4.00 -0.95 5.49
CA LEU A 11 4.64 -0.10 4.51
C LEU A 11 5.75 -0.83 3.74
N LEU A 12 6.55 -1.65 4.41
CA LEU A 12 7.55 -2.52 3.78
C LEU A 12 6.94 -3.53 2.80
N LYS A 13 5.82 -4.15 3.19
CA LYS A 13 5.08 -5.07 2.30
C LYS A 13 4.51 -4.36 1.08
N ILE A 14 4.02 -3.13 1.26
CA ILE A 14 3.56 -2.26 0.17
C ILE A 14 4.69 -1.95 -0.80
N GLU A 15 5.87 -1.57 -0.31
CA GLU A 15 7.04 -1.30 -1.15
C GLU A 15 7.47 -2.54 -1.95
N ALA A 16 7.52 -3.72 -1.30
CA ALA A 16 7.84 -4.97 -1.97
C ALA A 16 6.84 -5.31 -3.08
N LEU A 17 5.54 -5.07 -2.83
CA LEU A 17 4.49 -5.30 -3.81
C LEU A 17 4.57 -4.32 -4.99
N ALA A 18 4.88 -3.05 -4.74
CA ALA A 18 5.09 -2.04 -5.77
C ALA A 18 6.32 -2.38 -6.65
N ALA A 19 7.41 -2.84 -6.03
CA ALA A 19 8.59 -3.30 -6.75
C ALA A 19 8.28 -4.52 -7.62
N ALA A 20 7.52 -5.50 -7.10
CA ALA A 20 7.08 -6.66 -7.89
C ALA A 20 6.19 -6.25 -9.06
N ALA A 21 5.23 -5.35 -8.83
CA ALA A 21 4.37 -4.82 -9.89
C ALA A 21 5.16 -4.09 -10.97
N SER A 22 6.29 -3.43 -10.62
CA SER A 22 7.15 -2.71 -11.58
C SER A 22 7.72 -3.61 -12.69
N PHE A 23 7.81 -4.93 -12.45
CA PHE A 23 8.29 -5.90 -13.44
C PHE A 23 7.22 -6.34 -14.45
N LEU A 24 5.94 -6.13 -14.17
CA LEU A 24 4.81 -6.48 -15.05
C LEU A 24 4.68 -5.44 -16.18
N THR A 25 5.54 -5.49 -17.19
CA THR A 25 5.61 -4.46 -18.26
C THR A 25 5.63 -5.02 -19.68
N ALA A 26 5.72 -6.33 -19.88
CA ALA A 26 5.99 -6.93 -21.18
C ALA A 26 4.76 -6.94 -22.10
N THR A 27 3.56 -7.11 -21.54
CA THR A 27 2.29 -7.11 -22.31
C THR A 27 1.33 -6.00 -21.88
N GLN A 28 0.32 -5.72 -22.69
CA GLN A 28 -0.73 -4.74 -22.33
C GLN A 28 -1.49 -5.21 -21.08
N ASP A 29 -1.85 -6.50 -21.02
CA ASP A 29 -2.53 -7.10 -19.87
C ASP A 29 -1.69 -7.05 -18.59
N GLU A 30 -0.37 -7.23 -18.69
CA GLU A 30 0.55 -7.06 -17.56
C GLU A 30 0.60 -5.62 -17.07
N ARG A 31 0.62 -4.63 -17.98
CA ARG A 31 0.58 -3.21 -17.63
C ARG A 31 -0.75 -2.81 -16.97
N ASP A 32 -1.86 -3.34 -17.47
CA ASP A 32 -3.19 -3.11 -16.88
C ASP A 32 -3.27 -3.75 -15.47
N THR A 33 -2.69 -4.94 -15.31
CA THR A 33 -2.56 -5.61 -14.00
C THR A 33 -1.65 -4.81 -13.05
N GLN A 34 -0.54 -4.27 -13.55
CA GLN A 34 0.36 -3.40 -12.79
C GLN A 34 -0.37 -2.15 -12.29
N LEU A 35 -1.14 -1.48 -13.16
CA LEU A 35 -1.93 -0.30 -12.81
C LEU A 35 -2.98 -0.62 -11.74
N ALA A 36 -3.68 -1.74 -11.86
CA ALA A 36 -4.67 -2.18 -10.87
C ALA A 36 -4.02 -2.47 -9.50
N LEU A 37 -2.87 -3.17 -9.49
CA LEU A 37 -2.12 -3.47 -8.27
C LEU A 37 -1.64 -2.19 -7.57
N LEU A 38 -1.09 -1.24 -8.32
CA LEU A 38 -0.65 0.06 -7.77
C LEU A 38 -1.82 0.86 -7.18
N GLY A 39 -3.00 0.84 -7.83
CA GLY A 39 -4.21 1.45 -7.30
C GLY A 39 -4.65 0.84 -5.96
N HIS A 40 -4.63 -0.49 -5.84
CA HIS A 40 -4.95 -1.18 -4.59
C HIS A 40 -3.96 -0.89 -3.46
N ILE A 41 -2.66 -0.80 -3.80
CA ILE A 41 -1.60 -0.40 -2.87
C ILE A 41 -1.85 1.01 -2.34
N GLU A 42 -2.15 1.96 -3.23
CA GLU A 42 -2.40 3.35 -2.85
C GLU A 42 -3.63 3.47 -1.93
N ASP A 43 -4.70 2.74 -2.23
CA ASP A 43 -5.89 2.68 -1.39
C ASP A 43 -5.61 2.08 -0.01
N ALA A 44 -4.80 1.02 0.06
CA ALA A 44 -4.39 0.41 1.32
C ALA A 44 -3.54 1.38 2.17
N ALA A 45 -2.58 2.06 1.55
CA ALA A 45 -1.77 3.09 2.21
C ALA A 45 -2.64 4.24 2.73
N ARG A 46 -3.58 4.76 1.92
CA ARG A 46 -4.51 5.82 2.36
C ARG A 46 -5.38 5.38 3.53
N LYS A 47 -5.88 4.14 3.51
CA LYS A 47 -6.68 3.58 4.61
C LYS A 47 -5.86 3.48 5.89
N ALA A 48 -4.64 2.96 5.81
CA ALA A 48 -3.74 2.87 6.97
C ALA A 48 -3.48 4.24 7.61
N VAL A 49 -3.17 5.26 6.80
CA VAL A 49 -2.96 6.64 7.28
C VAL A 49 -4.23 7.26 7.89
N LYS A 50 -5.41 6.97 7.33
CA LYS A 50 -6.67 7.49 7.86
C LYS A 50 -7.04 6.87 9.21
N THR A 51 -6.77 5.57 9.39
CA THR A 51 -6.96 4.87 10.66
C THR A 51 -6.12 5.52 11.77
N GLU A 52 -4.86 5.85 11.50
CA GLU A 52 -4.01 6.55 12.48
C GLU A 52 -4.53 7.96 12.83
N LYS A 53 -4.99 8.75 11.85
CA LYS A 53 -5.50 10.11 12.12
C LYS A 53 -6.77 10.14 12.97
N SER A 54 -7.60 9.10 12.87
CA SER A 54 -8.85 8.99 13.65
C SER A 54 -8.59 8.61 15.11
N GLU A 55 -7.52 7.86 15.39
CA GLU A 55 -7.17 7.48 16.77
C GLU A 55 -6.49 8.64 17.55
N VAL A 56 -5.87 9.60 16.86
CA VAL A 56 -5.21 10.77 17.47
C VAL A 56 -6.21 11.87 17.89
N HIS A 57 -7.43 11.91 17.35
CA HIS A 57 -8.44 12.93 17.68
C HIS A 57 -9.48 12.49 18.73
N HIS A 58 -9.43 11.25 19.20
CA HIS A 58 -10.34 10.70 20.22
C HIS A 58 -9.61 10.21 21.49
N GLY A 59 -8.44 10.77 21.79
CA GLY A 59 -7.67 10.54 23.02
C GLY A 59 -7.63 11.76 23.91
#